data_AF-A0A934M7N0-F1
#
_entry.id   AF-A0A934M7N0-F1
#
_cell.length_a   1.000
_cell.length_b   1.000
_cell.length_c   1.000
_cell.angle_alpha   90.00
_cell.angle_beta   90.00
_cell.angle_gamma   90.00
#
_symmetry.space_group_name_H-M   'P 1'
#
loop_
_entity.id
_entity.type
_entity.pdbx_description
1 polymer ?
#
loop_
_entity_poly.entity_id
_entity_poly.type
_entity_poly.pdbx_seq_one_letter_code
_entity_poly.pdbx_strand_id
1 'polypeptide(L)'
;MSPSSGDLLELVRAPAILTVLGDTLAGGAAAGHAFTPRRAALPLASACFYAGGMALNDWADREIDAVERPERPVPSGRVSPRQALGVAIGLTAAGLALAPVGGGRRALLVAVPLAAAVWTYDVTAKDRAAGPVVMAACRGLDVLLGAGPGHLRAALPAAAALTVHTAGVTVLSRGEVHGTTSGRAWAVATGTVLTTLAAAIPTSSRHGALTSSPGAVGPRSARPLDRALAAGAAVAYAASCLPAQTTAARVPTAARARTATKAGIRAMIPLQAAWAGRHGHPGAVLALGLVEVAGRVLRARSAAAGTQVSET
;
A
#
# COMPACT_ATOMS: atom_id res chain seq x y z
N MET A 1 33.32 -0.01 1.98
CA MET A 1 32.78 1.34 2.24
C MET A 1 31.44 1.22 2.94
N SER A 2 31.16 2.10 3.88
CA SER A 2 29.84 2.23 4.51
C SER A 2 28.92 2.98 3.54
N PRO A 3 27.67 2.53 3.31
CA PRO A 3 26.75 3.23 2.42
C PRO A 3 26.41 4.61 3.00
N SER A 4 26.20 5.60 2.13
CA SER A 4 25.72 6.91 2.58
C SER A 4 24.24 6.83 3.00
N SER A 5 23.77 7.82 3.76
CA SER A 5 22.34 7.93 4.08
C SER A 5 21.47 8.05 2.82
N GLY A 6 21.98 8.69 1.77
CA GLY A 6 21.29 8.80 0.49
C GLY A 6 21.10 7.45 -0.19
N ASP A 7 22.14 6.61 -0.19
CA ASP A 7 22.08 5.26 -0.77
C ASP A 7 21.07 4.37 -0.05
N LEU A 8 21.00 4.48 1.29
CA LEU A 8 20.02 3.73 2.08
C LEU A 8 18.59 4.21 1.84
N LEU A 9 18.36 5.53 1.67
CA LEU A 9 17.04 6.08 1.35
C LEU A 9 16.56 5.67 -0.05
N GLU A 10 17.49 5.57 -1.01
CA GLU A 10 17.22 5.06 -2.35
C GLU A 10 16.89 3.56 -2.31
N LEU A 11 17.68 2.76 -1.59
CA LEU A 11 17.48 1.32 -1.43
C LEU A 11 16.08 0.98 -0.89
N VAL A 12 15.59 1.74 0.10
CA VAL A 12 14.27 1.50 0.72
C VAL A 12 13.12 2.20 -0.01
N ARG A 13 13.40 2.89 -1.12
CA ARG A 13 12.46 3.73 -1.89
C ARG A 13 11.66 4.65 -0.95
N ALA A 14 12.38 5.44 -0.14
CA ALA A 14 11.81 6.16 1.01
C ALA A 14 10.52 6.96 0.74
N PRO A 15 10.36 7.69 -0.39
CA PRO A 15 9.11 8.39 -0.68
C PRO A 15 7.89 7.46 -0.83
N ALA A 16 8.09 6.23 -1.30
CA ALA A 16 7.02 5.28 -1.56
C ALA A 16 6.49 4.59 -0.27
N ILE A 17 7.25 4.63 0.83
CA ILE A 17 6.80 4.20 2.17
C ILE A 17 5.51 4.89 2.58
N LEU A 18 5.34 6.15 2.18
CA LEU A 18 4.15 6.94 2.48
C LEU A 18 2.85 6.30 1.98
N THR A 19 2.93 5.48 0.94
CA THR A 19 1.77 4.80 0.34
C THR A 19 1.28 3.60 1.14
N VAL A 20 2.05 3.07 2.10
CA VAL A 20 1.64 1.91 2.92
C VAL A 20 1.07 2.31 4.28
N LEU A 21 1.42 3.50 4.77
CA LEU A 21 0.95 3.99 6.08
C LEU A 21 -0.59 3.97 6.19
N GLY A 22 -1.29 4.25 5.10
CA GLY A 22 -2.74 4.30 5.08
C GLY A 22 -3.44 2.95 5.17
N ASP A 23 -2.76 1.83 4.93
CA ASP A 23 -3.38 0.49 4.98
C ASP A 23 -3.80 0.14 6.40
N THR A 24 -2.86 0.24 7.33
CA THR A 24 -3.12 0.00 8.76
C THR A 24 -4.10 1.03 9.34
N LEU A 25 -4.11 2.27 8.84
CA LEU A 25 -5.10 3.28 9.22
C LEU A 25 -6.51 2.91 8.73
N ALA A 26 -6.64 2.47 7.47
CA ALA A 26 -7.91 2.03 6.90
C ALA A 26 -8.48 0.81 7.64
N GLY A 27 -7.63 -0.18 7.94
CA GLY A 27 -8.03 -1.36 8.71
C GLY A 27 -8.36 -1.05 10.16
N GLY A 28 -7.58 -0.17 10.80
CA GLY A 28 -7.85 0.31 12.16
C GLY A 28 -9.19 1.05 12.25
N ALA A 29 -9.45 1.94 11.29
CA ALA A 29 -10.72 2.66 11.17
C ALA A 29 -11.90 1.69 10.95
N ALA A 30 -11.75 0.72 10.06
CA ALA A 30 -12.78 -0.30 9.82
C ALA A 30 -13.10 -1.14 11.06
N ALA A 31 -12.11 -1.38 11.91
CA ALA A 31 -12.27 -2.05 13.20
C ALA A 31 -12.79 -1.15 14.33
N GLY A 32 -13.03 0.14 14.08
CA GLY A 32 -13.50 1.12 15.08
C GLY A 32 -12.42 1.59 16.06
N HIS A 33 -11.14 1.42 15.72
CA HIS A 33 -10.05 1.77 16.61
C HIS A 33 -9.72 3.25 16.55
N ALA A 34 -9.67 3.91 17.70
CA ALA A 34 -9.15 5.27 17.79
C ALA A 34 -7.65 5.31 17.41
N PHE A 35 -7.25 6.36 16.68
CA PHE A 35 -5.84 6.61 16.43
C PHE A 35 -5.19 7.17 17.71
N THR A 36 -4.25 6.42 18.26
CA THR A 36 -3.54 6.76 19.50
C THR A 36 -2.03 6.71 19.25
N PRO A 37 -1.20 7.39 20.06
CA PRO A 37 0.26 7.32 19.92
C PRO A 37 0.79 5.88 19.94
N ARG A 38 0.19 5.02 20.79
CA ARG A 38 0.53 3.60 20.82
C ARG A 38 0.21 2.90 19.50
N ARG A 39 -0.97 3.13 18.93
CA ARG A 39 -1.40 2.52 17.66
C ARG A 39 -0.66 3.06 16.45
N ALA A 40 -0.01 4.22 16.54
CA ALA A 40 0.90 4.72 15.50
C ALA A 40 2.07 3.76 15.23
N ALA A 41 2.39 2.85 16.16
CA ALA A 41 3.35 1.77 15.92
C ALA A 41 2.94 0.80 14.79
N LEU A 42 1.64 0.68 14.45
CA LEU A 42 1.20 -0.20 13.36
C LEU A 42 1.53 0.37 11.96
N PRO A 43 1.23 1.65 11.64
CA PRO A 43 1.76 2.30 10.44
C PRO A 43 3.29 2.25 10.36
N LEU A 44 4.00 2.40 11.48
CA LEU A 44 5.46 2.27 11.50
C LEU A 44 5.92 0.84 11.23
N ALA A 45 5.21 -0.17 11.72
CA ALA A 45 5.48 -1.58 11.38
C ALA A 45 5.27 -1.84 9.88
N SER A 46 4.17 -1.35 9.31
CA SER A 46 3.88 -1.38 7.87
C SER A 46 5.01 -0.73 7.05
N ALA A 47 5.46 0.46 7.45
CA ALA A 47 6.59 1.14 6.84
C ALA A 47 7.88 0.30 6.88
N CYS A 48 8.15 -0.36 8.00
CA CYS A 48 9.31 -1.24 8.14
C CYS A 48 9.20 -2.48 7.23
N PHE A 49 8.02 -3.11 7.13
CA PHE A 49 7.82 -4.24 6.22
C PHE A 49 7.98 -3.85 4.75
N TYR A 50 7.44 -2.69 4.36
CA TYR A 50 7.63 -2.17 3.01
C TYR A 50 9.10 -1.88 2.72
N ALA A 51 9.76 -1.06 3.55
CA ALA A 51 11.16 -0.70 3.38
C ALA A 51 12.09 -1.93 3.39
N GLY A 52 11.80 -2.92 4.24
CA GLY A 52 12.49 -4.21 4.26
C GLY A 52 12.28 -5.01 2.99
N GLY A 53 11.06 -5.05 2.45
CA GLY A 53 10.75 -5.65 1.15
C GLY A 53 11.47 -4.97 -0.01
N MET A 54 11.58 -3.64 0.00
CA MET A 54 12.32 -2.92 -1.06
C MET A 54 13.80 -3.29 -1.08
N ALA A 55 14.44 -3.34 0.09
CA ALA A 55 15.82 -3.79 0.22
C ALA A 55 16.00 -5.27 -0.15
N LEU A 56 15.02 -6.12 0.21
CA LEU A 56 15.01 -7.54 -0.15
C LEU A 56 14.86 -7.75 -1.66
N ASN A 57 14.00 -6.96 -2.31
CA ASN A 57 13.79 -7.01 -3.75
C ASN A 57 15.09 -6.68 -4.50
N ASP A 58 15.77 -5.58 -4.16
CA ASP A 58 17.05 -5.21 -4.77
C ASP A 58 18.15 -6.26 -4.49
N TRP A 59 18.15 -6.88 -3.30
CA TRP A 59 19.05 -7.99 -3.02
C TRP A 59 18.77 -9.22 -3.89
N ALA A 60 17.48 -9.55 -4.09
CA ALA A 60 17.06 -10.69 -4.90
C ALA A 60 17.33 -10.45 -6.40
N ASP A 61 17.11 -9.23 -6.90
CA ASP A 61 17.27 -8.86 -8.31
C ASP A 61 18.68 -8.47 -8.71
N ARG A 62 19.65 -8.44 -7.76
CA ARG A 62 21.01 -7.91 -7.96
C ARG A 62 21.72 -8.35 -9.26
N GLU A 63 21.50 -9.59 -9.71
CA GLU A 63 22.12 -10.14 -10.93
C GLU A 63 21.42 -9.65 -12.20
N ILE A 64 20.09 -9.53 -12.16
CA ILE A 64 19.27 -8.98 -13.26
C ILE A 64 19.51 -7.47 -13.35
N ASP A 65 19.46 -6.78 -12.22
CA ASP A 65 19.68 -5.34 -12.12
C ASP A 65 21.09 -4.93 -12.52
N ALA A 66 22.09 -5.82 -12.39
CA ALA A 66 23.44 -5.55 -12.91
C ALA A 66 23.48 -5.37 -14.44
N VAL A 67 22.52 -5.96 -15.15
CA VAL A 67 22.39 -5.85 -16.61
C VAL A 67 21.38 -4.76 -16.98
N GLU A 68 20.21 -4.76 -16.36
CA GLU A 68 19.09 -3.90 -16.76
C GLU A 68 19.13 -2.49 -16.15
N ARG A 69 19.68 -2.36 -14.94
CA ARG A 69 19.62 -1.13 -14.12
C ARG A 69 20.90 -0.95 -13.29
N PRO A 70 22.09 -0.88 -13.92
CA PRO A 70 23.38 -0.89 -13.24
C PRO A 70 23.58 0.29 -12.27
N GLU A 71 22.79 1.36 -12.42
CA GLU A 71 22.78 2.53 -11.54
C GLU A 71 22.23 2.26 -10.12
N ARG A 72 21.46 1.18 -9.92
CA ARG A 72 20.82 0.87 -8.63
C ARG A 72 21.85 0.66 -7.51
N PRO A 73 21.50 0.88 -6.23
CA PRO A 73 22.46 0.88 -5.12
C PRO A 73 23.26 -0.42 -4.97
N VAL A 74 22.64 -1.57 -5.20
CA VAL A 74 23.29 -2.89 -5.10
C VAL A 74 24.23 -3.20 -6.27
N PRO A 75 23.79 -3.18 -7.55
CA PRO A 75 24.69 -3.47 -8.67
C PRO A 75 25.80 -2.43 -8.87
N SER A 76 25.55 -1.15 -8.54
CA SER A 76 26.58 -0.10 -8.58
C SER A 76 27.66 -0.24 -7.50
N GLY A 77 27.49 -1.15 -6.54
CA GLY A 77 28.42 -1.37 -5.43
C GLY A 77 28.36 -0.33 -4.31
N ARG A 78 27.48 0.68 -4.40
CA ARG A 78 27.25 1.68 -3.33
C ARG A 78 26.74 1.02 -2.05
N VAL A 79 25.95 -0.05 -2.20
CA VAL A 79 25.48 -0.93 -1.12
C VAL A 79 25.86 -2.36 -1.47
N SER A 80 26.60 -3.06 -0.60
CA SER A 80 26.90 -4.48 -0.85
C SER A 80 25.65 -5.36 -0.69
N PRO A 81 25.56 -6.51 -1.38
CA PRO A 81 24.44 -7.45 -1.19
C PRO A 81 24.22 -7.87 0.26
N ARG A 82 25.30 -8.07 1.04
CA ARG A 82 25.17 -8.40 2.48
C ARG A 82 24.54 -7.27 3.29
N GLN A 83 24.87 -6.01 2.97
CA GLN A 83 24.25 -4.85 3.62
C GLN A 83 22.78 -4.73 3.26
N ALA A 84 22.41 -4.90 1.98
CA ALA A 84 21.02 -4.87 1.55
C ALA A 84 20.18 -5.95 2.27
N LEU A 85 20.69 -7.18 2.34
CA LEU A 85 20.03 -8.26 3.09
C LEU A 85 19.94 -7.96 4.59
N GLY A 86 20.99 -7.39 5.18
CA GLY A 86 20.99 -6.96 6.59
C GLY A 86 19.94 -5.89 6.89
N VAL A 87 19.77 -4.91 5.99
CA VAL A 87 18.70 -3.90 6.06
C VAL A 87 17.33 -4.56 5.95
N ALA A 88 17.13 -5.47 4.99
CA ALA A 88 15.88 -6.20 4.82
C ALA A 88 15.47 -6.99 6.07
N ILE A 89 16.40 -7.76 6.66
CA ILE A 89 16.18 -8.54 7.88
C ILE A 89 15.93 -7.59 9.07
N GLY A 90 16.75 -6.56 9.24
CA GLY A 90 16.63 -5.62 10.34
C GLY A 90 15.30 -4.88 10.35
N LEU A 91 14.84 -4.40 9.19
CA LEU A 91 13.54 -3.74 9.04
C LEU A 91 12.38 -4.72 9.21
N THR A 92 12.50 -5.96 8.69
CA THR A 92 11.49 -7.00 8.95
C THR A 92 11.36 -7.28 10.46
N ALA A 93 12.49 -7.42 11.16
CA ALA A 93 12.51 -7.64 12.61
C ALA A 93 11.94 -6.43 13.38
N ALA A 94 12.26 -5.20 12.96
CA ALA A 94 11.69 -3.99 13.55
C ALA A 94 10.16 -3.94 13.37
N GLY A 95 9.65 -4.29 12.18
CA GLY A 95 8.20 -4.39 11.93
C GLY A 95 7.53 -5.42 12.85
N LEU A 96 8.13 -6.61 13.00
CA LEU A 96 7.65 -7.64 13.92
C LEU A 96 7.71 -7.21 15.40
N ALA A 97 8.68 -6.40 15.79
CA ALA A 97 8.79 -5.85 17.14
C ALA A 97 7.77 -4.71 17.40
N LEU A 98 7.47 -3.88 16.40
CA LEU A 98 6.52 -2.78 16.49
C LEU A 98 5.06 -3.24 16.50
N ALA A 99 4.73 -4.32 15.77
CA ALA A 99 3.38 -4.87 15.72
C ALA A 99 2.76 -5.12 17.11
N PRO A 100 3.42 -5.80 18.07
CA PRO A 100 2.87 -6.01 19.41
C PRO A 100 2.82 -4.74 20.27
N VAL A 101 3.65 -3.72 19.99
CA VAL A 101 3.55 -2.41 20.67
C VAL A 101 2.21 -1.77 20.35
N GLY A 102 1.82 -1.75 19.06
CA GLY A 102 0.58 -1.11 18.60
C GLY A 102 -0.69 -1.95 18.75
N GLY A 103 -0.62 -3.25 18.44
CA GLY A 103 -1.79 -4.15 18.39
C GLY A 103 -1.80 -5.25 19.48
N GLY A 104 -0.85 -5.24 20.42
CA GLY A 104 -0.68 -6.29 21.42
C GLY A 104 -0.07 -7.58 20.84
N ARG A 105 0.31 -8.54 21.70
CA ARG A 105 1.01 -9.78 21.28
C ARG A 105 0.30 -10.54 20.15
N ARG A 106 -1.04 -10.50 20.12
CA ARG A 106 -1.83 -11.17 19.08
C ARG A 106 -1.66 -10.55 17.69
N ALA A 107 -1.19 -9.31 17.56
CA ALA A 107 -0.88 -8.69 16.26
C ALA A 107 0.15 -9.50 15.45
N LEU A 108 1.01 -10.28 16.11
CA LEU A 108 1.95 -11.20 15.46
C LEU A 108 1.26 -12.26 14.59
N LEU A 109 0.00 -12.63 14.89
CA LEU A 109 -0.79 -13.55 14.07
C LEU A 109 -1.08 -13.01 12.66
N VAL A 110 -0.95 -11.69 12.45
CA VAL A 110 -1.10 -11.06 11.13
C VAL A 110 0.26 -10.56 10.62
N ALA A 111 1.10 -10.01 11.50
CA ALA A 111 2.40 -9.47 11.12
C ALA A 111 3.38 -10.55 10.60
N VAL A 112 3.37 -11.76 11.18
CA VAL A 112 4.23 -12.86 10.71
C VAL A 112 3.80 -13.35 9.31
N PRO A 113 2.52 -13.63 9.03
CA PRO A 113 2.07 -13.91 7.66
C PRO A 113 2.37 -12.78 6.68
N LEU A 114 2.24 -11.51 7.10
CA LEU A 114 2.59 -10.36 6.26
C LEU A 114 4.08 -10.38 5.90
N ALA A 115 4.97 -10.52 6.88
CA ALA A 115 6.41 -10.62 6.64
C ALA A 115 6.74 -11.81 5.72
N ALA A 116 6.12 -12.97 5.95
CA ALA A 116 6.29 -14.14 5.10
C ALA A 116 5.80 -13.90 3.67
N ALA A 117 4.68 -13.20 3.48
CA ALA A 117 4.16 -12.86 2.16
C ALA A 117 5.10 -11.90 1.40
N VAL A 118 5.67 -10.89 2.08
CA VAL A 118 6.67 -9.97 1.50
C VAL A 118 7.88 -10.76 1.02
N TRP A 119 8.47 -11.59 1.88
CA TRP A 119 9.61 -12.41 1.51
C TRP A 119 9.30 -13.41 0.38
N THR A 120 8.12 -14.01 0.43
CA THR A 120 7.64 -14.92 -0.62
C THR A 120 7.54 -14.17 -1.95
N TYR A 121 7.01 -12.94 -1.96
CA TYR A 121 6.93 -12.14 -3.17
C TYR A 121 8.31 -11.87 -3.76
N ASP A 122 9.21 -11.27 -2.97
CA ASP A 122 10.49 -10.75 -3.45
C ASP A 122 11.47 -11.84 -3.91
N VAL A 123 11.47 -12.99 -3.21
CA VAL A 123 12.41 -14.09 -3.48
C VAL A 123 11.85 -15.11 -4.46
N THR A 124 10.52 -15.25 -4.53
CA THR A 124 9.91 -16.37 -5.27
C THR A 124 8.78 -15.97 -6.20
N ALA A 125 7.79 -15.20 -5.78
CA ALA A 125 6.52 -15.14 -6.51
C ALA A 125 6.49 -14.09 -7.62
N LYS A 126 7.31 -13.04 -7.57
CA LYS A 126 7.20 -11.87 -8.46
C LYS A 126 7.25 -12.21 -9.96
N ASP A 127 8.12 -13.13 -10.35
CA ASP A 127 8.29 -13.57 -11.75
C ASP A 127 7.33 -14.71 -12.15
N ARG A 128 6.59 -15.26 -11.20
CA ARG A 128 5.68 -16.39 -11.43
C ARG A 128 4.26 -15.92 -11.62
N ALA A 129 3.39 -16.74 -12.22
CA ALA A 129 1.96 -16.40 -12.40
C ALA A 129 1.29 -15.88 -11.11
N ALA A 130 1.70 -16.41 -9.95
CA ALA A 130 1.21 -16.04 -8.61
C ALA A 130 1.61 -14.64 -8.12
N GLY A 131 2.57 -13.94 -8.72
CA GLY A 131 3.08 -12.64 -8.26
C GLY A 131 2.01 -11.61 -7.86
N PRO A 132 1.02 -11.29 -8.72
CA PRO A 132 -0.08 -10.39 -8.40
C PRO A 132 -0.88 -10.81 -7.17
N VAL A 133 -1.07 -12.12 -6.97
CA VAL A 133 -1.81 -12.64 -5.82
C VAL A 133 -1.02 -12.45 -4.54
N VAL A 134 0.29 -12.76 -4.55
CA VAL A 134 1.14 -12.61 -3.36
C VAL A 134 1.35 -11.13 -3.01
N MET A 135 1.57 -10.25 -3.99
CA MET A 135 1.65 -8.80 -3.77
C MET A 135 0.33 -8.24 -3.21
N ALA A 136 -0.81 -8.66 -3.77
CA ALA A 136 -2.11 -8.27 -3.28
C ALA A 136 -2.38 -8.78 -1.86
N ALA A 137 -1.92 -10.01 -1.53
CA ALA A 137 -2.01 -10.56 -0.19
C ALA A 137 -1.18 -9.75 0.82
N CYS A 138 0.01 -9.27 0.45
CA CYS A 138 0.78 -8.35 1.29
C CYS A 138 -0.05 -7.12 1.66
N ARG A 139 -0.70 -6.50 0.67
CA ARG A 139 -1.54 -5.32 0.92
C ARG A 139 -2.76 -5.63 1.80
N GLY A 140 -3.46 -6.73 1.53
CA GLY A 140 -4.61 -7.14 2.34
C GLY A 140 -4.21 -7.43 3.79
N LEU A 141 -3.11 -8.15 4.01
CA LEU A 141 -2.59 -8.46 5.35
C LEU A 141 -2.16 -7.19 6.09
N ASP A 142 -1.63 -6.19 5.40
CA ASP A 142 -1.25 -4.91 6.02
C ASP A 142 -2.47 -4.12 6.52
N VAL A 143 -3.58 -4.15 5.78
CA VAL A 143 -4.87 -3.62 6.27
C VAL A 143 -5.33 -4.39 7.51
N LEU A 144 -5.28 -5.73 7.46
CA LEU A 144 -5.68 -6.58 8.57
C LEU A 144 -4.80 -6.39 9.81
N LEU A 145 -3.52 -6.03 9.64
CA LEU A 145 -2.61 -5.70 10.73
C LEU A 145 -3.13 -4.48 11.52
N GLY A 146 -3.63 -3.46 10.81
CA GLY A 146 -4.28 -2.28 11.42
C GLY A 146 -5.52 -2.61 12.25
N ALA A 147 -6.32 -3.56 11.77
CA ALA A 147 -7.54 -4.02 12.44
C ALA A 147 -7.25 -4.89 13.68
N GLY A 148 -6.22 -5.73 13.59
CA GLY A 148 -5.89 -6.74 14.58
C GLY A 148 -6.78 -8.00 14.49
N PRO A 149 -6.31 -9.14 15.01
CA PRO A 149 -6.94 -10.45 14.80
C PRO A 149 -8.35 -10.59 15.38
N GLY A 150 -8.72 -9.77 16.37
CA GLY A 150 -10.06 -9.76 16.95
C GLY A 150 -11.12 -9.08 16.08
N HIS A 151 -10.71 -8.31 15.06
CA HIS A 151 -11.60 -7.46 14.27
C HIS A 151 -11.47 -7.68 12.76
N LEU A 152 -10.89 -8.80 12.34
CA LEU A 152 -10.64 -9.09 10.92
C LEU A 152 -11.91 -8.97 10.07
N ARG A 153 -13.03 -9.52 10.54
CA ARG A 153 -14.32 -9.47 9.82
C ARG A 153 -14.78 -8.04 9.52
N ALA A 154 -14.57 -7.10 10.44
CA ALA A 154 -14.93 -5.70 10.25
C ALA A 154 -14.07 -5.03 9.19
N ALA A 155 -12.79 -5.42 9.10
CA ALA A 155 -11.83 -4.89 8.14
C ALA A 155 -11.80 -5.62 6.79
N LEU A 156 -12.46 -6.78 6.65
CA LEU A 156 -12.48 -7.56 5.41
C LEU A 156 -12.87 -6.73 4.17
N PRO A 157 -13.90 -5.85 4.20
CA PRO A 157 -14.24 -5.04 3.03
C PRO A 157 -13.12 -4.08 2.61
N ALA A 158 -12.46 -3.44 3.57
CA ALA A 158 -11.33 -2.56 3.31
C ALA A 158 -10.12 -3.36 2.79
N ALA A 159 -9.81 -4.50 3.41
CA ALA A 159 -8.72 -5.37 2.99
C ALA A 159 -8.96 -5.90 1.57
N ALA A 160 -10.18 -6.33 1.24
CA ALA A 160 -10.55 -6.81 -0.08
C ALA A 160 -10.42 -5.71 -1.14
N ALA A 161 -10.89 -4.49 -0.87
CA ALA A 161 -10.75 -3.35 -1.77
C ALA A 161 -9.28 -3.05 -2.13
N LEU A 162 -8.42 -2.98 -1.11
CA LEU A 162 -7.00 -2.69 -1.31
C LEU A 162 -6.25 -3.86 -1.96
N THR A 163 -6.67 -5.10 -1.69
CA THR A 163 -6.19 -6.32 -2.36
C THR A 163 -6.56 -6.31 -3.84
N VAL A 164 -7.82 -6.04 -4.19
CA VAL A 164 -8.31 -5.98 -5.59
C VAL A 164 -7.58 -4.89 -6.36
N HIS A 165 -7.44 -3.70 -5.77
CA HIS A 165 -6.66 -2.61 -6.37
C HIS A 165 -5.21 -3.01 -6.64
N THR A 166 -4.54 -3.58 -5.64
CA THR A 166 -3.13 -3.99 -5.74
C THR A 166 -2.93 -5.10 -6.77
N ALA A 167 -3.82 -6.10 -6.80
CA ALA A 167 -3.81 -7.14 -7.82
C ALA A 167 -3.93 -6.52 -9.22
N GLY A 168 -4.87 -5.59 -9.41
CA GLY A 168 -5.07 -4.92 -10.69
C GLY A 168 -3.85 -4.12 -11.14
N VAL A 169 -3.24 -3.33 -10.25
CA VAL A 169 -2.00 -2.59 -10.54
C VAL A 169 -0.85 -3.54 -10.89
N THR A 170 -0.71 -4.65 -10.15
CA THR A 170 0.36 -5.64 -10.40
C THR A 170 0.14 -6.43 -11.69
N VAL A 171 -1.11 -6.64 -12.11
CA VAL A 171 -1.42 -7.24 -13.42
C VAL A 171 -1.08 -6.27 -14.54
N LEU A 172 -1.36 -4.97 -14.39
CA LEU A 172 -1.02 -3.96 -15.39
C LEU A 172 0.50 -3.74 -15.50
N SER A 173 1.23 -3.80 -14.38
CA SER A 173 2.69 -3.58 -14.37
C SER A 173 3.46 -4.61 -15.21
N ARG A 174 2.93 -5.83 -15.33
CA ARG A 174 3.50 -6.86 -16.24
C ARG A 174 3.47 -6.46 -17.71
N GLY A 175 2.53 -5.60 -18.08
CA GLY A 175 2.39 -5.12 -19.44
C GLY A 175 3.32 -3.95 -19.79
N GLU A 176 4.21 -3.52 -18.91
CA GLU A 176 5.02 -2.31 -19.12
C GLU A 176 6.16 -2.44 -20.12
N VAL A 177 6.55 -3.67 -20.46
CA VAL A 177 7.59 -3.95 -21.45
C VAL A 177 6.96 -4.35 -22.78
N HIS A 178 6.05 -5.33 -22.75
CA HIS A 178 5.50 -5.94 -23.97
C HIS A 178 4.04 -5.55 -24.29
N GLY A 179 3.40 -4.72 -23.46
CA GLY A 179 1.99 -4.38 -23.59
C GLY A 179 1.06 -5.24 -22.74
N THR A 180 -0.17 -4.77 -22.58
CA THR A 180 -1.23 -5.48 -21.84
C THR A 180 -2.24 -6.09 -22.81
N THR A 181 -3.36 -6.61 -22.33
CA THR A 181 -4.50 -7.00 -23.18
C THR A 181 -5.72 -6.16 -22.83
N SER A 182 -6.59 -5.92 -23.82
CA SER A 182 -7.84 -5.20 -23.60
C SER A 182 -8.70 -5.84 -22.51
N GLY A 183 -8.78 -7.18 -22.47
CA GLY A 183 -9.52 -7.91 -21.44
C GLY A 183 -8.96 -7.70 -20.03
N ARG A 184 -7.63 -7.76 -19.85
CA ARG A 184 -7.00 -7.51 -18.54
C ARG A 184 -7.23 -6.08 -18.07
N ALA A 185 -7.02 -5.10 -18.95
CA ALA A 185 -7.20 -3.70 -18.59
C ALA A 185 -8.67 -3.36 -18.27
N TRP A 186 -9.64 -3.93 -19.00
CA TRP A 186 -11.06 -3.80 -18.64
C TRP A 186 -11.40 -4.46 -17.30
N ALA A 187 -10.88 -5.65 -17.02
CA ALA A 187 -11.09 -6.31 -15.73
C ALA A 187 -10.57 -5.45 -14.56
N VAL A 188 -9.41 -4.80 -14.74
CA VAL A 188 -8.85 -3.87 -13.73
C VAL A 188 -9.69 -2.61 -13.58
N ALA A 189 -10.19 -2.04 -14.69
CA ALA A 189 -11.11 -0.91 -14.64
C ALA A 189 -12.42 -1.25 -13.93
N THR A 190 -13.00 -2.43 -14.19
CA THR A 190 -14.19 -2.92 -13.50
C THR A 190 -13.93 -3.11 -12.01
N GLY A 191 -12.80 -3.72 -11.63
CA GLY A 191 -12.41 -3.85 -10.22
C GLY A 191 -12.27 -2.50 -9.50
N THR A 192 -11.74 -1.49 -10.20
CA THR A 192 -11.63 -0.11 -9.72
C THR A 192 -13.02 0.53 -9.50
N VAL A 193 -13.96 0.35 -10.43
CA VAL A 193 -15.34 0.82 -10.28
C VAL A 193 -16.01 0.14 -9.08
N LEU A 194 -15.93 -1.18 -8.96
CA LEU A 194 -16.51 -1.93 -7.83
C LEU A 194 -15.93 -1.48 -6.50
N THR A 195 -14.61 -1.27 -6.43
CA THR A 195 -13.91 -0.76 -5.26
C THR A 195 -14.37 0.65 -4.88
N THR A 196 -14.57 1.52 -5.88
CA THR A 196 -15.08 2.89 -5.68
C THR A 196 -16.49 2.87 -5.09
N LEU A 197 -17.39 2.06 -5.67
CA LEU A 197 -18.76 1.92 -5.19
C LEU A 197 -18.77 1.36 -3.76
N ALA A 198 -17.97 0.31 -3.50
CA ALA A 198 -17.84 -0.28 -2.18
C ALA A 198 -17.34 0.71 -1.13
N ALA A 199 -16.43 1.62 -1.48
CA ALA A 199 -15.96 2.67 -0.57
C ALA A 199 -17.00 3.78 -0.33
N ALA A 200 -17.84 4.10 -1.32
CA ALA A 200 -18.82 5.18 -1.26
C ALA A 200 -20.16 4.82 -0.58
N ILE A 201 -20.62 3.55 -0.64
CA ILE A 201 -21.94 3.14 -0.11
C ILE A 201 -21.96 3.16 1.43
N PRO A 202 -22.68 4.04 2.13
CA PRO A 202 -22.64 4.10 3.61
C PRO A 202 -22.90 2.74 4.26
N THR A 203 -22.12 2.34 5.27
CA THR A 203 -22.46 1.15 6.07
C THR A 203 -23.61 1.50 7.00
N SER A 204 -24.77 0.87 6.80
CA SER A 204 -25.87 0.88 7.76
C SER A 204 -25.48 0.04 8.99
N SER A 205 -24.75 0.63 9.93
CA SER A 205 -24.33 -0.03 11.16
C SER A 205 -25.51 -0.25 12.11
N ARG A 206 -26.26 -1.35 11.93
CA ARG A 206 -27.25 -1.86 12.90
C ARG A 206 -26.68 -2.82 13.95
N HIS A 207 -25.38 -3.17 13.91
CA HIS A 207 -24.83 -4.30 14.67
C HIS A 207 -23.95 -3.96 15.90
N GLY A 208 -24.05 -2.76 16.47
CA GLY A 208 -23.13 -2.29 17.52
C GLY A 208 -23.49 -2.57 18.98
N ALA A 209 -24.58 -3.29 19.30
CA ALA A 209 -25.12 -3.29 20.67
C ALA A 209 -24.65 -4.41 21.61
N LEU A 210 -23.85 -5.40 21.19
CA LEU A 210 -23.72 -6.65 21.98
C LEU A 210 -22.32 -7.08 22.45
N THR A 211 -21.23 -6.35 22.19
CA THR A 211 -19.91 -6.70 22.76
C THR A 211 -19.04 -5.47 23.05
N SER A 212 -19.33 -4.77 24.15
CA SER A 212 -18.47 -3.69 24.66
C SER A 212 -17.26 -4.26 25.40
N SER A 213 -16.10 -4.31 24.72
CA SER A 213 -14.81 -4.33 25.42
C SER A 213 -14.53 -2.95 26.04
N PRO A 214 -13.92 -2.87 27.25
CA PRO A 214 -13.54 -1.59 27.85
C PRO A 214 -12.52 -0.88 26.94
N GLY A 215 -12.93 0.23 26.32
CA GLY A 215 -12.09 1.01 25.38
C GLY A 215 -12.54 0.98 23.91
N ALA A 216 -13.54 0.16 23.54
CA ALA A 216 -14.15 0.22 22.22
C ALA A 216 -15.13 1.40 22.17
N VAL A 217 -14.74 2.49 21.51
CA VAL A 217 -15.70 3.52 21.10
C VAL A 217 -16.62 2.84 20.07
N GLY A 218 -17.88 2.61 20.44
CA GLY A 218 -18.87 2.01 19.52
C GLY A 218 -18.93 2.78 18.19
N PRO A 219 -19.41 2.14 17.10
CA PRO A 219 -19.44 2.78 15.79
C PRO A 219 -20.25 4.08 15.88
N ARG A 220 -19.55 5.22 15.90
CA ARG A 220 -20.20 6.52 15.79
C ARG A 220 -20.89 6.54 14.43
N SER A 221 -22.15 6.93 14.39
CA SER A 221 -22.80 7.18 13.10
C SER A 221 -21.95 8.21 12.35
N ALA A 222 -21.43 7.82 11.18
CA ALA A 222 -20.59 8.69 10.38
C ALA A 222 -21.37 9.98 10.11
N ARG A 223 -20.82 11.11 10.54
CA ARG A 223 -21.44 12.42 10.38
C ARG A 223 -21.57 12.73 8.88
N PRO A 224 -22.47 13.63 8.46
CA PRO A 224 -22.58 14.02 7.05
C PRO A 224 -21.23 14.42 6.44
N LEU A 225 -20.38 15.09 7.21
CA LEU A 225 -19.02 15.45 6.81
C LEU A 225 -18.14 14.23 6.53
N ASP A 226 -18.17 13.20 7.38
CA ASP A 226 -17.36 11.99 7.20
C ASP A 226 -17.75 11.24 5.92
N ARG A 227 -19.06 11.19 5.63
CA ARG A 227 -19.58 10.59 4.38
C ARG A 227 -19.16 11.40 3.16
N ALA A 228 -19.22 12.73 3.24
CA ALA A 228 -18.79 13.61 2.17
C ALA A 228 -17.28 13.46 1.89
N LEU A 229 -16.46 13.39 2.95
CA LEU A 229 -15.02 13.15 2.85
C LEU A 229 -14.72 11.77 2.22
N ALA A 230 -15.41 10.72 2.66
CA ALA A 230 -15.27 9.38 2.11
C ALA A 230 -15.65 9.32 0.63
N ALA A 231 -16.80 9.92 0.26
CA ALA A 231 -17.25 9.99 -1.12
C ALA A 231 -16.29 10.81 -1.99
N GLY A 232 -15.82 11.96 -1.50
CA GLY A 232 -14.82 12.78 -2.19
C GLY A 232 -13.50 12.03 -2.43
N ALA A 233 -13.02 11.30 -1.44
CA ALA A 233 -11.83 10.46 -1.57
C ALA A 233 -12.05 9.28 -2.53
N ALA A 234 -13.23 8.64 -2.54
CA ALA A 234 -13.57 7.59 -3.49
C ALA A 234 -13.65 8.13 -4.93
N VAL A 235 -14.20 9.33 -5.13
CA VAL A 235 -14.20 10.01 -6.44
C VAL A 235 -12.76 10.35 -6.86
N ALA A 236 -11.94 10.87 -5.95
CA ALA A 236 -10.53 11.14 -6.23
C ALA A 236 -9.76 9.87 -6.62
N TYR A 237 -10.03 8.75 -5.94
CA TYR A 237 -9.51 7.43 -6.30
C TYR A 237 -9.90 7.06 -7.74
N ALA A 238 -11.19 7.03 -8.06
CA ALA A 238 -11.69 6.68 -9.38
C ALA A 238 -11.12 7.59 -10.48
N ALA A 239 -11.11 8.90 -10.24
CA ALA A 239 -10.59 9.90 -11.18
C ALA A 239 -9.09 9.75 -11.43
N SER A 240 -8.33 9.27 -10.44
CA SER A 240 -6.88 9.10 -10.57
C SER A 240 -6.48 7.93 -11.45
N CYS A 241 -7.27 6.85 -11.53
CA CYS A 241 -6.88 5.63 -12.23
C CYS A 241 -7.77 5.20 -13.41
N LEU A 242 -9.10 5.44 -13.37
CA LEU A 242 -10.00 4.98 -14.45
C LEU A 242 -9.65 5.55 -15.85
N PRO A 243 -9.30 6.84 -16.03
CA PRO A 243 -8.96 7.35 -17.35
C PRO A 243 -7.76 6.62 -17.99
N ALA A 244 -6.73 6.34 -17.20
CA ALA A 244 -5.54 5.64 -17.68
C ALA A 244 -5.84 4.16 -17.95
N GLN A 245 -6.60 3.49 -17.08
CA GLN A 245 -7.00 2.09 -17.25
C GLN A 245 -7.90 1.88 -18.48
N THR A 246 -8.89 2.76 -18.68
CA THR A 246 -9.79 2.70 -19.85
C THR A 246 -9.04 3.00 -21.15
N THR A 247 -8.08 3.93 -21.13
CA THR A 247 -7.20 4.17 -22.28
C THR A 247 -6.37 2.94 -22.59
N ALA A 248 -5.77 2.30 -21.58
CA ALA A 248 -5.03 1.05 -21.76
C ALA A 248 -5.93 -0.10 -22.24
N ALA A 249 -7.22 -0.11 -21.88
CA ALA A 249 -8.16 -1.11 -22.34
C ALA A 249 -8.53 -0.95 -23.82
N ARG A 250 -8.65 0.30 -24.29
CA ARG A 250 -8.92 0.62 -25.70
C ARG A 250 -7.68 0.47 -26.58
N VAL A 251 -6.50 0.82 -26.05
CA VAL A 251 -5.23 0.81 -26.77
C VAL A 251 -4.17 0.11 -25.90
N PRO A 252 -4.05 -1.23 -25.96
CA PRO A 252 -3.32 -2.04 -24.99
C PRO A 252 -1.79 -2.09 -25.22
N THR A 253 -1.14 -0.94 -25.36
CA THR A 253 0.32 -0.84 -25.55
C THR A 253 1.09 -0.76 -24.23
N ALA A 254 2.40 -1.02 -24.29
CA ALA A 254 3.30 -0.95 -23.13
C ALA A 254 3.31 0.43 -22.44
N ALA A 255 3.31 1.50 -23.23
CA ALA A 255 3.26 2.87 -22.72
C ALA A 255 1.96 3.15 -21.95
N ARG A 256 0.81 2.62 -22.43
CA ARG A 256 -0.47 2.79 -21.75
C ARG A 256 -0.58 1.94 -20.50
N ALA A 257 -0.06 0.71 -20.52
CA ALA A 257 0.07 -0.12 -19.32
C ALA A 257 0.90 0.61 -18.24
N ARG A 258 2.08 1.14 -18.58
CA ARG A 258 2.93 1.92 -17.66
C ARG A 258 2.23 3.15 -17.09
N THR A 259 1.49 3.87 -17.93
CA THR A 259 0.71 5.04 -17.49
C THR A 259 -0.38 4.62 -16.50
N ALA A 260 -1.09 3.52 -16.79
CA ALA A 260 -2.12 2.98 -15.93
C ALA A 260 -1.58 2.42 -14.61
N THR A 261 -0.42 1.76 -14.60
CA THR A 261 0.26 1.32 -13.38
C THR A 261 0.61 2.51 -12.50
N LYS A 262 1.30 3.53 -13.05
CA LYS A 262 1.68 4.73 -12.29
C LYS A 262 0.47 5.46 -11.71
N ALA A 263 -0.59 5.57 -12.50
CA ALA A 263 -1.87 6.12 -12.06
C ALA A 263 -2.46 5.31 -10.90
N GLY A 264 -2.44 3.98 -10.99
CA GLY A 264 -2.91 3.08 -9.94
C GLY A 264 -2.08 3.13 -8.64
N ILE A 265 -0.76 3.24 -8.72
CA ILE A 265 0.11 3.43 -7.54
C ILE A 265 -0.29 4.72 -6.80
N ARG A 266 -0.51 5.82 -7.55
CA ARG A 266 -0.92 7.12 -6.99
C ARG A 266 -2.33 7.09 -6.41
N ALA A 267 -3.20 6.25 -6.95
CA ALA A 267 -4.56 6.06 -6.48
C ALA A 267 -4.66 5.41 -5.08
N MET A 268 -3.56 4.84 -4.56
CA MET A 268 -3.57 4.11 -3.29
C MET A 268 -3.99 4.99 -2.11
N ILE A 269 -3.44 6.20 -2.00
CA ILE A 269 -3.70 7.11 -0.88
C ILE A 269 -5.18 7.56 -0.84
N PRO A 270 -5.80 8.05 -1.94
CA PRO A 270 -7.21 8.39 -1.92
C PRO A 270 -8.12 7.17 -1.64
N LEU A 271 -7.72 5.96 -2.05
CA LEU A 271 -8.45 4.74 -1.70
C LEU A 271 -8.43 4.45 -0.19
N GLN A 272 -7.26 4.52 0.43
CA GLN A 272 -7.11 4.37 1.89
C GLN A 272 -7.91 5.45 2.64
N ALA A 273 -7.85 6.70 2.16
CA ALA A 273 -8.61 7.82 2.72
C ALA A 273 -10.12 7.60 2.61
N ALA A 274 -10.62 7.05 1.49
CA ALA A 274 -12.04 6.73 1.33
C ALA A 274 -12.50 5.71 2.38
N TRP A 275 -11.71 4.65 2.61
CA TRP A 275 -12.01 3.62 3.60
C TRP A 275 -11.88 4.10 5.05
N ALA A 276 -10.93 4.99 5.34
CA ALA A 276 -10.81 5.61 6.66
C ALA A 276 -11.97 6.58 6.94
N GLY A 277 -12.33 7.42 5.97
CA GLY A 277 -13.44 8.38 6.06
C GLY A 277 -14.79 7.68 6.23
N ARG A 278 -15.00 6.57 5.51
CA ARG A 278 -16.22 5.74 5.58
C ARG A 278 -16.57 5.31 7.01
N HIS A 279 -15.55 5.10 7.85
CA HIS A 279 -15.71 4.66 9.23
C HIS A 279 -15.63 5.81 10.25
N GLY A 280 -15.68 7.07 9.81
CA GLY A 280 -15.75 8.24 10.70
C GLY A 280 -14.40 8.67 11.29
N HIS A 281 -13.29 8.46 10.56
CA HIS A 281 -11.94 8.86 11.00
C HIS A 281 -11.39 10.04 10.17
N PRO A 282 -11.94 11.27 10.29
CA PRO A 282 -11.51 12.41 9.47
C PRO A 282 -10.05 12.79 9.70
N GLY A 283 -9.48 12.55 10.89
CA GLY A 283 -8.06 12.78 11.15
C GLY A 283 -7.14 11.91 10.29
N ALA A 284 -7.53 10.65 10.03
CA ALA A 284 -6.79 9.77 9.13
C ALA A 284 -6.92 10.23 7.67
N VAL A 285 -8.11 10.69 7.25
CA VAL A 285 -8.34 11.28 5.93
C VAL A 285 -7.45 12.50 5.71
N LEU A 286 -7.38 13.41 6.69
CA LEU A 286 -6.55 14.60 6.62
C LEU A 286 -5.06 14.26 6.58
N ALA A 287 -4.60 13.32 7.42
CA ALA A 287 -3.22 12.87 7.41
C ALA A 287 -2.82 12.28 6.04
N LEU A 288 -3.68 11.44 5.45
CA LEU A 288 -3.46 10.88 4.12
C LEU A 288 -3.52 11.95 3.02
N GLY A 289 -4.42 12.93 3.14
CA GLY A 289 -4.45 14.09 2.24
C GLY A 289 -3.17 14.92 2.28
N LEU A 290 -2.60 15.15 3.48
CA LEU A 290 -1.32 15.83 3.65
C LEU A 290 -0.16 15.03 3.03
N VAL A 291 -0.16 13.71 3.22
CA VAL A 291 0.81 12.81 2.58
C VAL A 291 0.73 12.90 1.05
N GLU A 292 -0.46 12.92 0.48
CA GLU A 292 -0.67 13.07 -0.97
C GLU A 292 -0.17 14.43 -1.49
N VAL A 293 -0.43 15.50 -0.76
CA VAL A 293 0.06 16.85 -1.10
C VAL A 293 1.58 16.90 -1.02
N ALA A 294 2.18 16.40 0.05
CA ALA A 294 3.63 16.34 0.22
C ALA A 294 4.28 15.52 -0.92
N GLY A 295 3.70 14.37 -1.27
CA GLY A 295 4.15 13.55 -2.39
C GLY A 295 4.12 14.31 -3.72
N ARG A 296 3.04 15.07 -4.00
CA ARG A 296 2.94 15.91 -5.21
C ARG A 296 4.00 17.01 -5.24
N VAL A 297 4.25 17.68 -4.13
CA VAL A 297 5.27 18.74 -4.02
C VAL A 297 6.67 18.17 -4.26
N LEU A 298 7.01 17.05 -3.63
CA LEU A 298 8.31 16.40 -3.80
C LEU A 298 8.56 16.00 -5.27
N ARG A 299 7.53 15.47 -5.94
CA ARG A 299 7.62 15.13 -7.38
C ARG A 299 7.79 16.35 -8.26
N ALA A 300 7.03 17.42 -8.02
CA ALA A 300 7.16 18.66 -8.78
C ALA A 300 8.57 19.26 -8.66
N ARG A 301 9.16 19.23 -7.47
CA ARG A 301 10.54 19.67 -7.23
C ARG A 301 11.57 18.78 -7.92
N SER A 302 11.36 17.47 -7.89
CA SER A 302 12.27 16.52 -8.55
C SER A 302 12.26 16.66 -10.07
N ALA A 303 11.07 16.86 -10.66
CA ALA A 303 10.91 17.14 -12.09
C ALA A 303 11.57 18.46 -12.49
N ALA A 304 11.44 19.51 -11.66
CA ALA A 304 12.12 20.79 -11.88
C ALA A 304 13.65 20.70 -11.75
N ALA A 305 14.16 19.76 -10.94
CA ALA A 305 15.58 19.53 -10.73
C ALA A 305 16.22 18.53 -11.72
N GLY A 306 15.46 17.96 -12.65
CA GLY A 306 15.96 16.97 -13.63
C GLY A 306 16.31 15.59 -13.03
N THR A 307 16.13 15.38 -11.73
CA THR A 307 16.33 14.11 -11.04
C THR A 307 15.06 13.25 -11.11
N GLN A 308 15.11 12.08 -11.77
CA GLN A 308 14.03 11.09 -11.67
C GLN A 308 14.09 10.40 -10.30
N VAL A 309 13.15 10.71 -9.41
CA VAL A 309 12.90 9.89 -8.22
C VAL A 309 12.32 8.56 -8.70
N SER A 310 12.96 7.44 -8.39
CA SER A 310 12.44 6.10 -8.70
C SER A 310 11.10 5.91 -7.98
N GLU A 311 10.00 5.99 -8.75
CA GLU A 311 8.63 5.80 -8.26
C GLU A 311 8.24 4.31 -8.12
N THR A 312 9.14 3.42 -8.56
CA THR A 312 8.92 1.96 -8.61
C THR A 312 9.96 1.24 -7.82
#